data_AF-A0A8J6P374-F1
#
_entry.id   AF-A0A8J6P374-F1
#
_cell.length_a   1.000
_cell.length_b   1.000
_cell.length_c   1.000
_cell.angle_alpha   90.00
_cell.angle_beta   90.00
_cell.angle_gamma   90.00
#
_symmetry.space_group_name_H-M   'P 1'
#
loop_
_entity.id
_entity.type
_entity.pdbx_description
1 polymer ?
#
loop_
_entity_poly.entity_id
_entity_poly.type
_entity_poly.pdbx_seq_one_letter_code
_entity_poly.pdbx_strand_id
1 'polypeptide(L)'
;MAAKDVYHWVLGTIEPDESQLVSADDNGNCPDLFVPIKEGSNLCIPNYGEVYSEDDMSEEAEERREAALEKFNAYRWKMANSVWDKMKASDSRECRNCHDFENMDLDIQDRSARKKHGRATEKGQTCIDCHKGIAHTEPDEPEENEDEEEDEE
;
A
#
# COMPACT_ATOMS: atom_id res chain seq x y z
N MET A 1 1.28 10.04 -8.75
CA MET A 1 0.18 10.70 -8.02
C MET A 1 -0.91 9.69 -7.63
N ALA A 2 -1.83 9.26 -8.50
CA ALA A 2 -3.06 8.50 -8.23
C ALA A 2 -3.08 7.17 -7.42
N ALA A 3 -2.13 6.84 -6.53
CA ALA A 3 -2.32 5.65 -5.71
C ALA A 3 -1.64 5.59 -4.35
N LYS A 4 -0.52 6.29 -4.10
CA LYS A 4 -0.20 6.67 -2.70
C LYS A 4 -1.17 7.73 -2.22
N ASP A 5 -1.59 8.61 -3.11
CA ASP A 5 -2.47 9.73 -2.78
C ASP A 5 -3.86 9.20 -2.39
N VAL A 6 -4.34 8.14 -3.05
CA VAL A 6 -5.63 7.48 -2.76
C VAL A 6 -5.68 6.85 -1.36
N TYR A 7 -4.61 6.18 -0.91
CA TYR A 7 -4.56 5.58 0.43
C TYR A 7 -4.33 6.61 1.55
N HIS A 8 -3.58 7.68 1.28
CA HIS A 8 -3.40 8.78 2.23
C HIS A 8 -4.68 9.59 2.46
N TRP A 9 -5.50 9.74 1.42
CA TRP A 9 -6.79 10.44 1.46
C TRP A 9 -7.83 9.79 2.37
N VAL A 10 -7.97 8.46 2.29
CA VAL A 10 -8.87 7.68 3.16
C VAL A 10 -8.46 7.77 4.64
N LEU A 11 -7.18 8.05 4.92
CA LEU A 11 -6.62 8.18 6.27
C LEU A 11 -6.40 9.65 6.70
N GLY A 12 -6.81 10.64 5.90
CA GLY A 12 -6.71 12.06 6.24
C GLY A 12 -5.28 12.65 6.27
N THR A 13 -4.35 12.06 5.53
CA THR A 13 -2.91 12.44 5.57
C THR A 13 -2.41 13.18 4.32
N ILE A 14 -3.26 13.36 3.29
CA ILE A 14 -3.02 14.25 2.15
C ILE A 14 -4.33 15.02 1.89
N GLU A 15 -4.25 16.34 1.77
CA GLU A 15 -5.39 17.18 1.40
C GLU A 15 -5.75 16.97 -0.08
N PRO A 16 -7.04 17.04 -0.43
CA PRO A 16 -7.46 16.93 -1.81
C PRO A 16 -6.77 17.90 -2.76
N ASP A 17 -6.27 17.39 -3.88
CA ASP A 17 -6.00 18.25 -5.01
C ASP A 17 -7.35 18.84 -5.47
N GLU A 18 -7.47 20.16 -5.41
CA GLU A 18 -8.69 20.90 -5.79
C GLU A 18 -9.13 20.55 -7.22
N SER A 19 -8.19 20.11 -8.07
CA SER A 19 -8.48 19.69 -9.45
C SER A 19 -9.33 18.40 -9.55
N GLN A 20 -9.40 17.60 -8.48
CA GLN A 20 -10.12 16.32 -8.44
C GLN A 20 -11.47 16.43 -7.72
N LEU A 21 -11.81 17.60 -7.18
CA LEU A 21 -13.05 17.85 -6.48
C LEU A 21 -14.19 18.10 -7.47
N VAL A 22 -15.31 17.42 -7.25
CA VAL A 22 -16.56 17.71 -7.96
C VAL A 22 -17.61 18.23 -6.99
N SER A 23 -18.49 19.09 -7.48
CA SER A 23 -19.59 19.61 -6.68
C SER A 23 -20.73 18.60 -6.59
N ALA A 24 -21.32 18.49 -5.41
CA ALA A 24 -22.62 17.84 -5.22
C ALA A 24 -23.72 18.59 -6.01
N ASP A 25 -24.82 17.90 -6.31
CA ASP A 25 -26.02 18.52 -6.87
C ASP A 25 -26.71 19.46 -5.86
N ASP A 26 -27.79 20.13 -6.30
CA ASP A 26 -28.56 21.07 -5.47
C ASP A 26 -29.20 20.40 -4.22
N ASN A 27 -29.24 19.06 -4.18
CA ASN A 27 -29.78 18.28 -3.06
C ASN A 27 -28.65 17.73 -2.15
N GLY A 28 -27.40 18.03 -2.44
CA GLY A 28 -26.24 17.54 -1.69
C GLY A 28 -25.83 16.11 -2.03
N ASN A 29 -26.31 15.55 -3.15
CA ASN A 29 -25.90 14.23 -3.62
C ASN A 29 -24.64 14.33 -4.48
N CYS A 30 -23.66 13.50 -4.17
CA CYS A 30 -22.47 13.36 -5.00
C CYS A 30 -22.79 12.60 -6.29
N PRO A 31 -22.09 12.91 -7.40
CA PRO A 31 -22.17 12.12 -8.62
C PRO A 31 -21.86 10.63 -8.38
N ASP A 32 -22.33 9.76 -9.26
CA ASP A 32 -22.01 8.33 -9.22
C ASP A 32 -20.49 8.11 -9.19
N LEU A 33 -20.04 7.15 -8.39
CA LEU A 33 -18.63 6.90 -8.08
C LEU A 33 -17.94 8.04 -7.31
N PHE A 34 -18.66 8.93 -6.64
CA PHE A 34 -18.11 9.94 -5.72
C PHE A 34 -18.81 9.93 -4.35
N VAL A 35 -18.06 10.20 -3.29
CA VAL A 35 -18.55 10.33 -1.91
C VAL A 35 -18.23 11.72 -1.34
N PRO A 36 -19.01 12.24 -0.37
CA PRO A 36 -18.74 13.56 0.19
C PRO A 36 -17.46 13.53 1.05
N ILE A 37 -16.64 14.60 1.00
CA ILE A 37 -15.42 14.74 1.82
C ILE A 37 -15.72 14.53 3.32
N LYS A 38 -16.87 15.01 3.75
CA LYS A 38 -17.43 14.88 5.10
C LYS A 38 -18.95 14.94 5.00
N GLU A 39 -19.65 14.45 6.01
CA GLU A 39 -21.10 14.51 6.06
C GLU A 39 -21.60 15.96 5.87
N GLY A 40 -22.49 16.17 4.89
CA GLY A 40 -23.02 17.49 4.51
C GLY A 40 -22.06 18.37 3.69
N SER A 41 -20.97 17.82 3.14
CA SER A 41 -20.09 18.53 2.21
C SER A 41 -20.71 18.64 0.82
N ASN A 42 -20.66 19.84 0.22
CA ASN A 42 -20.99 20.05 -1.19
C ASN A 42 -19.82 19.71 -2.13
N LEU A 43 -18.70 19.25 -1.56
CA LEU A 43 -17.51 18.80 -2.28
C LEU A 43 -17.40 17.29 -2.14
N CYS A 44 -17.25 16.64 -3.29
CA CYS A 44 -17.28 15.21 -3.47
C CYS A 44 -15.98 14.73 -4.10
N ILE A 45 -15.63 13.49 -3.76
CA ILE A 45 -14.34 12.90 -4.05
C ILE A 45 -14.54 11.51 -4.64
N PRO A 46 -13.69 11.04 -5.56
CA PRO A 46 -13.95 9.76 -6.19
C PRO A 46 -13.99 8.63 -5.16
N ASN A 47 -15.06 7.84 -5.21
CA ASN A 47 -15.30 6.64 -4.43
C ASN A 47 -14.52 5.49 -5.04
N TYR A 48 -13.27 5.34 -4.60
CA TYR A 48 -12.42 4.21 -4.96
C TYR A 48 -12.76 2.92 -4.16
N GLY A 49 -13.89 2.90 -3.45
CA GLY A 49 -14.19 1.93 -2.39
C GLY A 49 -15.29 0.90 -2.66
N GLU A 50 -15.97 0.92 -3.81
CA GLU A 50 -16.84 -0.20 -4.20
C GLU A 50 -16.12 -1.15 -5.16
N VAL A 51 -16.22 -2.45 -4.85
CA VAL A 51 -15.74 -3.53 -5.70
C VAL A 51 -16.72 -3.63 -6.86
N TYR A 52 -16.43 -2.97 -7.98
CA TYR A 52 -17.22 -3.13 -9.20
C TYR A 52 -17.10 -4.58 -9.69
N SER A 53 -18.23 -5.18 -10.06
CA SER A 53 -18.27 -6.40 -10.89
C SER A 53 -17.64 -6.07 -12.24
N GLU A 54 -16.70 -6.89 -12.69
CA GLU A 54 -16.03 -6.72 -13.99
C GLU A 54 -17.06 -6.65 -15.14
N ASP A 55 -18.22 -7.28 -14.98
CA ASP A 55 -19.29 -7.33 -15.98
C ASP A 55 -20.10 -6.02 -16.14
N ASP A 56 -19.97 -5.05 -15.23
CA ASP A 56 -20.76 -3.80 -15.22
C ASP A 56 -19.91 -2.54 -15.46
N MET A 57 -18.63 -2.69 -15.82
CA MET A 57 -17.74 -1.56 -16.10
C MET A 57 -17.88 -1.09 -17.55
N SER A 58 -18.17 0.20 -17.75
CA SER A 58 -18.03 0.82 -19.07
C SER A 58 -16.55 0.83 -19.49
N GLU A 59 -16.25 0.75 -20.78
CA GLU A 59 -14.88 0.81 -21.34
C GLU A 59 -14.08 2.00 -20.77
N GLU A 60 -14.72 3.17 -20.62
CA GLU A 60 -14.12 4.39 -20.06
C GLU A 60 -13.71 4.25 -18.57
N ALA A 61 -14.41 3.41 -17.82
CA ALA A 61 -14.09 3.11 -16.42
C ALA A 61 -12.95 2.08 -16.31
N GLU A 62 -12.87 1.13 -17.23
CA GLU A 62 -11.76 0.17 -17.32
C GLU A 62 -10.45 0.89 -17.63
N GLU A 63 -10.43 1.77 -18.62
CA GLU A 63 -9.24 2.55 -19.00
C GLU A 63 -8.73 3.41 -17.82
N ARG A 64 -9.64 4.08 -17.09
CA ARG A 64 -9.30 4.83 -15.88
C ARG A 64 -8.72 3.95 -14.78
N ARG A 65 -9.27 2.75 -14.59
CA ARG A 65 -8.78 1.77 -13.61
C ARG A 65 -7.39 1.27 -13.97
N GLU A 66 -7.15 0.95 -15.24
CA GLU A 66 -5.86 0.50 -15.74
C GLU A 66 -4.78 1.58 -15.52
N ALA A 67 -5.06 2.83 -15.91
CA ALA A 67 -4.14 3.95 -15.69
C ALA A 67 -3.85 4.21 -14.20
N ALA A 68 -4.85 4.05 -13.33
CA ALA A 68 -4.66 4.18 -11.88
C ALA A 68 -3.81 3.04 -11.31
N LEU A 69 -4.03 1.80 -11.77
CA LEU A 69 -3.25 0.63 -11.36
C LEU A 69 -1.80 0.72 -11.81
N GLU A 70 -1.52 1.18 -13.04
CA GLU A 70 -0.17 1.40 -13.53
C GLU A 70 0.58 2.38 -12.60
N LYS A 71 -0.04 3.52 -12.29
CA LYS A 71 0.50 4.55 -11.40
C LYS A 71 0.67 4.06 -9.96
N PHE A 72 -0.19 3.15 -9.50
CA PHE A 72 -0.05 2.47 -8.21
C PHE A 72 1.14 1.55 -8.17
N ASN A 73 1.23 0.64 -9.14
CA ASN A 73 2.27 -0.36 -9.21
C ASN A 73 3.65 0.30 -9.33
N ALA A 74 3.78 1.34 -10.16
CA ALA A 74 5.03 2.12 -10.27
C ALA A 74 5.49 2.74 -8.93
N TYR A 75 4.57 3.07 -8.02
CA TYR A 75 4.90 3.69 -6.74
C TYR A 75 4.89 2.73 -5.54
N ARG A 76 4.54 1.47 -5.81
CA ARG A 76 4.30 0.42 -4.82
C ARG A 76 5.59 0.04 -4.10
N TRP A 77 6.70 -0.08 -4.83
CA TRP A 77 8.02 -0.33 -4.26
C TRP A 77 8.39 0.66 -3.17
N LYS A 78 8.25 1.97 -3.44
CA LYS A 78 8.56 3.01 -2.45
C LYS A 78 7.63 2.95 -1.23
N MET A 79 6.34 2.62 -1.39
CA MET A 79 5.46 2.50 -0.21
C MET A 79 5.84 1.30 0.63
N ALA A 80 6.10 0.16 -0.02
CA ALA A 80 6.49 -1.06 0.67
C ALA A 80 7.76 -0.85 1.50
N ASN A 81 8.80 -0.23 0.91
CA ASN A 81 10.01 0.13 1.64
C ASN A 81 9.72 1.03 2.85
N SER A 82 8.89 2.07 2.70
CA SER A 82 8.52 2.92 3.85
C SER A 82 7.82 2.16 4.98
N VAL A 83 6.97 1.19 4.64
CA VAL A 83 6.30 0.34 5.64
C VAL A 83 7.29 -0.65 6.26
N TRP A 84 8.16 -1.27 5.46
CA TRP A 84 9.18 -2.19 5.93
C TRP A 84 10.18 -1.50 6.87
N ASP A 85 10.60 -0.28 6.56
CA ASP A 85 11.48 0.52 7.42
C ASP A 85 10.81 0.83 8.76
N LYS A 86 9.52 1.20 8.75
CA LYS A 86 8.75 1.43 9.97
C LYS A 86 8.63 0.16 10.81
N MET A 87 8.29 -0.97 10.19
CA MET A 87 8.19 -2.26 10.86
C MET A 87 9.55 -2.72 11.38
N LYS A 88 10.65 -2.47 10.66
CA LYS A 88 11.98 -2.82 11.12
C LYS A 88 12.40 -1.95 12.30
N ALA A 89 12.14 -0.64 12.23
CA ALA A 89 12.43 0.30 13.32
C ALA A 89 11.63 0.00 14.60
N SER A 90 10.42 -0.59 14.47
CA SER A 90 9.60 -1.03 15.61
C SER A 90 9.91 -2.46 16.07
N ASP A 91 10.98 -3.10 15.59
CA ASP A 91 11.27 -4.54 15.79
C ASP A 91 10.08 -5.45 15.46
N SER A 92 9.32 -5.10 14.42
CA SER A 92 8.12 -5.81 13.97
C SER A 92 7.11 -6.02 15.11
N ARG A 93 6.95 -5.02 15.98
CA ARG A 93 6.01 -5.04 17.12
C ARG A 93 4.62 -5.55 16.73
N GLU A 94 4.13 -5.13 15.57
CA GLU A 94 2.83 -5.50 15.03
C GLU A 94 2.71 -7.01 14.80
N CYS A 95 3.80 -7.68 14.42
CA CYS A 95 3.87 -9.13 14.29
C CYS A 95 4.06 -9.80 15.66
N ARG A 96 5.02 -9.31 16.45
CA ARG A 96 5.44 -9.91 17.72
C ARG A 96 4.37 -9.90 18.80
N ASN A 97 3.40 -8.97 18.70
CA ASN A 97 2.25 -8.94 19.60
C ASN A 97 1.51 -10.29 19.66
N CYS A 98 1.57 -11.08 18.60
CA CYS A 98 1.05 -12.45 18.57
C CYS A 98 2.11 -13.52 18.21
N HIS A 99 3.22 -13.13 17.56
CA HIS A 99 4.27 -14.03 17.08
C HIS A 99 5.64 -13.68 17.66
N ASP A 100 5.78 -13.74 18.98
CA ASP A 100 7.08 -13.54 19.62
C ASP A 100 7.99 -14.77 19.47
N PHE A 101 9.30 -14.56 19.30
CA PHE A 101 10.29 -15.64 19.22
C PHE A 101 10.28 -16.54 20.45
N GLU A 102 10.05 -15.99 21.64
CA GLU A 102 10.01 -16.78 22.89
C GLU A 102 8.85 -17.77 22.92
N ASN A 103 7.78 -17.48 22.16
CA ASN A 103 6.60 -18.32 22.07
C ASN A 103 6.65 -19.29 20.88
N MET A 104 7.71 -19.25 20.06
CA MET A 104 7.86 -20.15 18.94
C MET A 104 8.45 -21.49 19.39
N ASP A 105 7.71 -22.58 19.18
CA ASP A 105 8.26 -23.93 19.29
C ASP A 105 9.03 -24.27 18.00
N LEU A 106 10.36 -24.25 18.10
CA LEU A 106 11.25 -24.56 16.98
C LEU A 106 11.23 -26.03 16.58
N ASP A 107 10.91 -26.96 17.49
CA ASP A 107 11.01 -28.40 17.25
C ASP A 107 9.87 -28.94 16.39
N ILE A 108 8.73 -28.26 16.38
CA ILE A 108 7.59 -28.58 15.51
C ILE A 108 7.68 -27.92 14.13
N GLN A 109 8.55 -26.92 13.95
CA GLN A 109 8.74 -26.25 12.67
C GLN A 109 9.51 -27.11 11.67
N ASP A 110 9.23 -26.92 10.38
CA ASP A 110 10.01 -27.48 9.30
C ASP A 110 11.50 -27.12 9.42
N ARG A 111 12.36 -28.02 8.96
CA ARG A 111 13.83 -27.89 9.09
C ARG A 111 14.37 -26.55 8.59
N SER A 112 13.81 -26.01 7.50
CA SER A 112 14.22 -24.73 6.93
C SER A 112 13.81 -23.54 7.81
N ALA A 113 12.57 -23.53 8.29
CA ALA A 113 12.03 -22.51 9.19
C ALA A 113 12.79 -22.50 10.52
N ARG A 114 12.96 -23.67 11.14
CA ARG A 114 13.74 -23.84 12.38
C ARG A 114 15.13 -23.22 12.28
N LYS A 115 15.86 -23.52 11.21
CA LYS A 115 17.19 -22.97 10.96
C LYS A 115 17.18 -21.47 10.68
N LYS A 116 16.14 -20.94 10.02
CA LYS A 116 16.02 -19.50 9.73
C LYS A 116 15.65 -18.73 11.00
N HIS A 117 14.64 -19.15 11.72
CA HIS A 117 14.21 -18.51 12.97
C HIS A 117 15.28 -18.57 14.04
N GLY A 118 15.96 -19.72 14.25
CA GLY A 118 17.08 -19.79 15.19
C GLY A 118 18.18 -18.78 14.89
N ARG A 119 18.57 -18.65 13.61
CA ARG A 119 19.57 -17.64 13.17
C ARG A 119 19.05 -16.21 13.28
N ALA A 120 17.75 -15.98 13.07
CA ALA A 120 17.16 -14.66 13.18
C ALA A 120 17.25 -14.15 14.63
N THR A 121 16.93 -15.00 15.61
CA THR A 121 17.08 -14.69 17.04
C THR A 121 18.55 -14.40 17.39
N GLU A 122 19.49 -15.24 16.96
CA GLU A 122 20.93 -15.04 17.21
C GLU A 122 21.47 -13.73 16.62
N LYS A 123 20.93 -13.31 15.47
CA LYS A 123 21.37 -12.11 14.73
C LYS A 123 20.58 -10.85 15.09
N GLY A 124 19.59 -10.93 15.96
CA GLY A 124 18.69 -9.81 16.27
C GLY A 124 17.90 -9.32 15.04
N GLN A 125 17.53 -10.23 14.14
CA GLN A 125 16.71 -9.87 12.98
C GLN A 125 15.24 -9.70 13.39
N THR A 126 14.56 -8.82 12.66
CA THR A 126 13.13 -8.56 12.78
C THR A 126 12.34 -9.49 11.86
N CYS A 127 11.03 -9.61 12.05
CA CYS A 127 10.18 -10.44 11.20
C CYS A 127 10.23 -9.96 9.74
N ILE A 128 10.18 -8.63 9.54
CA ILE A 128 10.12 -8.01 8.21
C ILE A 128 11.42 -8.10 7.40
N ASP A 129 12.54 -8.49 8.03
CA ASP A 129 13.79 -8.74 7.31
C ASP A 129 13.69 -9.92 6.33
N CYS A 130 12.74 -10.84 6.55
CA CYS A 130 12.50 -11.98 5.67
C CYS A 130 11.05 -12.10 5.19
N HIS A 131 10.08 -11.61 5.97
CA HIS A 131 8.65 -11.81 5.73
C HIS A 131 7.99 -10.63 5.02
N LYS A 132 8.59 -10.20 3.93
CA LYS A 132 7.97 -9.26 2.99
C LYS A 132 6.93 -10.02 2.15
N GLY A 133 5.87 -9.32 1.77
CA GLY A 133 4.83 -9.91 0.91
C GLY A 133 3.88 -10.92 1.57
N ILE A 134 3.81 -11.03 2.91
CA ILE A 134 2.90 -11.98 3.58
C ILE A 134 1.42 -11.61 3.37
N ALA A 135 1.05 -10.38 3.70
CA ALA A 135 -0.36 -9.96 3.70
C ALA A 135 -0.84 -9.49 2.32
N HIS A 136 0.09 -9.00 1.52
CA HIS A 136 -0.15 -8.44 0.19
C HIS A 136 0.97 -8.90 -0.73
N THR A 137 0.71 -9.01 -2.04
CA THR A 137 1.76 -9.34 -3.01
C THR A 137 2.94 -8.38 -2.85
N GLU A 138 4.16 -8.92 -2.85
CA GLU A 138 5.36 -8.08 -2.82
C GLU A 138 5.44 -7.28 -4.12
N PRO A 139 5.72 -5.97 -4.09
CA PRO A 139 5.95 -5.21 -5.32
C PRO A 139 7.29 -5.59 -5.94
N ASP A 140 7.35 -5.48 -7.27
CA ASP A 140 8.60 -5.64 -8.00
C ASP A 140 9.57 -4.48 -7.67
N GLU A 141 10.84 -4.84 -7.53
CA GLU A 141 11.92 -3.86 -7.44
C GLU A 141 12.09 -3.18 -8.81
N PRO A 142 12.17 -1.84 -8.88
CA PRO A 142 12.44 -1.16 -10.13
C PRO A 142 13.80 -1.61 -10.67
N GLU A 143 13.90 -1.79 -11.99
CA GLU A 143 15.19 -2.01 -12.63
C GLU A 143 16.09 -0.80 -12.35
N GLU A 144 17.32 -1.05 -11.86
CA GLU A 144 18.32 0.00 -11.70
C GLU A 144 18.72 0.48 -13.11
N ASN A 145 18.40 1.73 -13.45
CA ASN A 145 18.94 2.34 -14.67
C ASN A 145 20.41 2.68 -14.39
N GLU A 146 21.34 1.98 -15.04
CA GLU A 146 22.80 2.18 -14.93
C GLU A 146 23.30 3.52 -15.54
N ASP A 147 22.42 4.45 -15.94
CA ASP A 147 22.74 5.57 -16.84
C ASP A 147 22.84 6.97 -16.18
N GLU A 148 22.90 7.08 -14.84
CA GLU A 148 23.03 8.39 -14.15
C GLU A 148 24.42 8.68 -13.53
N GLU A 149 25.45 7.88 -13.84
CA GLU A 149 26.85 8.14 -13.41
C GLU A 149 27.80 8.50 -14.58
N GLU A 150 27.40 9.38 -15.51
CA GLU A 150 28.33 10.04 -16.44
C GLU A 150 27.92 11.51 -16.65
N ASP A 151 28.17 12.39 -15.68
CA ASP A 151 28.34 13.84 -15.94
C ASP A 151 28.83 14.60 -14.68
N GLU A 152 30.03 14.26 -14.19
CA GLU A 152 30.85 15.19 -13.41
C GLU A 152 32.33 15.06 -13.84
N GLU A 153 32.73 15.78 -14.89
CA GLU A 153 34.14 16.17 -15.16
C GLU A 153 34.27 17.70 -15.27
#